data_AF-A0A920P916-F1
#
_entry.id   AF-A0A920P916-F1
#
_cell.length_a   1.000
_cell.length_b   1.000
_cell.length_c   1.000
_cell.angle_alpha   90.00
_cell.angle_beta   90.00
_cell.angle_gamma   90.00
#
_symmetry.space_group_name_H-M   'P 1'
#
loop_
_entity.id
_entity.type
_entity.pdbx_description
1 polymer ?
#
loop_
_entity_poly.entity_id
_entity_poly.type
_entity_poly.pdbx_seq_one_letter_code
_entity_poly.pdbx_strand_id
1 'polypeptide(L)' 'MKVCFFHLMPYQDLPSDFEENYRSAWVDAPNSLFDPERCQDYYDDYLEELQFADTVGFDGVCVNEHHNNA' A
#
# COMPACT_ATOMS: atom_id res chain seq x y z
N MET A 1 -17.10 -22.02 2.82
CA MET A 1 -15.74 -21.44 2.91
C MET A 1 -15.90 -19.94 2.95
N LYS A 2 -15.10 -19.23 3.75
CA LYS A 2 -15.11 -17.76 3.82
C LYS A 2 -13.94 -17.21 2.99
N VAL A 3 -14.17 -16.15 2.21
CA VAL A 3 -13.17 -15.51 1.34
C VAL A 3 -13.06 -14.04 1.71
N CYS A 4 -11.89 -13.60 2.18
CA CYS A 4 -11.65 -12.22 2.58
C CYS A 4 -10.73 -11.52 1.56
N PHE A 5 -10.96 -10.23 1.32
CA PHE A 5 -10.12 -9.37 0.49
C PHE A 5 -9.06 -8.71 1.37
N PHE A 6 -7.78 -8.99 1.12
CA PHE A 6 -6.66 -8.44 1.88
C PHE A 6 -5.87 -7.45 1.02
N HIS A 7 -5.65 -6.25 1.54
CA HIS A 7 -4.99 -5.17 0.82
C HIS A 7 -3.81 -4.59 1.65
N LEU A 8 -2.67 -4.36 0.99
CA LEU A 8 -1.41 -3.92 1.62
C LEU A 8 -1.13 -2.41 1.50
N MET A 9 -1.85 -1.71 0.62
CA MET A 9 -1.74 -0.25 0.42
C MET A 9 -0.29 0.25 0.24
N PRO A 10 0.54 -0.35 -0.65
CA PRO A 10 1.95 -0.01 -0.76
C PRO A 10 2.18 1.37 -1.39
N TYR A 11 3.34 1.98 -1.15
CA TYR A 11 3.81 3.06 -2.02
C TYR A 11 4.39 2.47 -3.31
N GLN A 12 4.04 3.04 -4.47
CA GLN A 12 4.35 2.42 -5.77
C GLN A 12 5.50 3.09 -6.54
N ASP A 13 5.85 4.34 -6.22
CA ASP A 13 6.80 5.16 -6.99
C ASP A 13 8.23 5.12 -6.42
N LEU A 14 8.73 3.94 -6.05
CA LEU A 14 10.16 3.80 -5.75
C LEU A 14 11.00 3.88 -7.04
N PRO A 15 12.23 4.44 -6.98
CA PRO A 15 13.14 4.46 -8.12
C PRO A 15 13.38 3.07 -8.72
N SER A 16 13.56 2.99 -10.04
CA SER A 16 13.80 1.71 -10.72
C SER A 16 15.10 1.01 -10.30
N ASP A 17 16.05 1.75 -9.75
CA ASP A 17 17.33 1.28 -9.22
C ASP A 17 17.33 1.17 -7.68
N PHE A 18 16.15 1.11 -7.06
CA PHE A 18 16.02 1.12 -5.60
C PHE A 18 16.81 -0.03 -4.94
N GLU A 19 16.73 -1.24 -5.50
CA GLU A 19 17.41 -2.42 -4.95
C GLU A 19 18.95 -2.33 -5.01
N GLU A 20 19.50 -1.48 -5.87
CA GLU A 20 20.95 -1.28 -6.01
C GLU A 20 21.48 -0.24 -5.02
N ASN A 21 20.67 0.79 -4.72
CA ASN A 21 21.08 1.95 -3.94
C ASN A 21 20.56 1.95 -2.50
N TYR A 22 19.54 1.16 -2.19
CA TYR A 22 18.90 1.12 -0.88
C TYR A 22 18.84 -0.31 -0.35
N ARG A 23 19.21 -0.46 0.93
CA ARG A 23 19.28 -1.76 1.59
C ARG A 23 17.89 -2.37 1.87
N SER A 24 16.89 -1.52 2.12
CA SER A 24 15.57 -1.96 2.53
C SER A 24 14.53 -0.88 2.23
N ALA A 25 13.43 -1.26 1.60
CA ALA A 25 12.21 -0.44 1.53
C ALA A 25 11.61 -0.22 2.93
N TRP A 26 11.84 -1.17 3.84
CA TRP A 26 11.13 -1.30 5.12
C TRP A 26 11.80 -0.65 6.33
N VAL A 27 13.11 -0.41 6.30
CA VAL A 27 13.88 0.06 7.47
C VAL A 27 14.66 1.34 7.19
N ASP A 28 15.31 1.42 6.03
CA ASP A 28 16.34 2.43 5.73
C ASP A 28 15.94 3.36 4.56
N ALA A 29 14.69 3.30 4.09
CA ALA A 29 14.23 4.13 2.98
C ALA A 29 14.14 5.61 3.41
N PRO A 30 14.84 6.54 2.72
CA PRO A 30 14.77 7.94 3.10
C PRO A 30 13.44 8.57 2.66
N ASN A 31 12.89 9.44 3.52
CA ASN A 31 11.67 10.20 3.24
C ASN A 31 11.73 11.06 1.96
N SER A 32 12.93 11.33 1.43
CA SER A 32 13.09 12.03 0.15
C SER A 32 12.56 11.24 -1.06
N LEU A 33 12.29 9.94 -0.91
CA LEU A 33 11.67 9.10 -1.93
C LEU A 33 10.14 9.17 -1.90
N PHE A 34 9.56 9.80 -0.87
CA PHE A 34 8.12 9.86 -0.68
C PHE A 34 7.53 11.12 -1.32
N ASP A 35 6.59 10.93 -2.22
CA ASP A 35 5.75 11.99 -2.77
C ASP A 35 4.36 11.97 -2.09
N PRO A 36 4.00 13.03 -1.32
CA PRO A 36 2.73 13.08 -0.62
C PRO A 36 1.52 13.22 -1.55
N GLU A 37 1.67 13.86 -2.71
CA GLU A 37 0.56 14.03 -3.67
C GLU A 37 0.24 12.68 -4.32
N ARG A 38 1.27 11.92 -4.71
CA ARG A 38 1.10 10.54 -5.21
C ARG A 38 0.52 9.60 -4.17
N CYS A 39 0.97 9.72 -2.93
CA CYS A 39 0.43 8.91 -1.83
C CYS A 39 -1.07 9.15 -1.65
N GLN A 40 -1.52 10.40 -1.78
CA GLN A 40 -2.95 10.71 -1.71
C GLN A 40 -3.73 9.99 -2.82
N ASP A 41 -3.27 10.08 -4.08
CA ASP A 41 -3.91 9.40 -5.21
C ASP A 41 -4.05 7.89 -4.95
N TYR A 42 -2.99 7.25 -4.44
CA TYR A 42 -3.03 5.83 -4.11
C TYR A 42 -4.02 5.49 -3.00
N TYR A 43 -4.09 6.32 -1.95
CA TYR A 43 -5.04 6.07 -0.86
C TYR A 43 -6.48 6.22 -1.33
N ASP A 44 -6.76 7.15 -2.24
CA ASP A 44 -8.08 7.26 -2.87
C ASP A 44 -8.42 5.96 -3.62
N ASP A 45 -7.52 5.48 -4.50
CA ASP A 45 -7.69 4.21 -5.22
C ASP A 45 -7.88 3.01 -4.28
N TYR A 46 -7.04 2.87 -3.25
CA TYR A 46 -7.09 1.75 -2.31
C TYR A 46 -8.38 1.74 -1.50
N LEU A 47 -8.86 2.90 -1.07
CA LEU A 47 -10.13 3.00 -0.35
C LEU A 47 -11.32 2.67 -1.27
N GLU A 48 -11.25 3.04 -2.54
CA GLU A 48 -12.25 2.64 -3.55
C GLU A 48 -12.24 1.12 -3.78
N GLU A 49 -11.06 0.49 -3.86
CA GLU A 49 -10.93 -0.97 -3.99
C GLU A 49 -11.51 -1.71 -2.78
N LEU A 50 -11.23 -1.22 -1.56
CA LEU A 50 -11.78 -1.79 -0.33
C LEU A 50 -13.31 -1.66 -0.27
N GLN A 51 -13.85 -0.51 -0.70
CA GLN A 51 -15.30 -0.31 -0.83
C GLN A 51 -15.88 -1.24 -1.89
N PHE A 52 -15.23 -1.37 -3.04
CA PHE A 52 -15.68 -2.25 -4.11
C PHE A 52 -15.69 -3.72 -3.68
N ALA A 53 -14.71 -4.17 -2.89
CA ALA A 53 -14.68 -5.52 -2.33
C ALA A 53 -15.93 -5.86 -1.51
N ASP A 54 -16.44 -4.91 -0.72
CA ASP A 54 -17.71 -5.05 0.00
C ASP A 54 -18.89 -5.23 -0.98
N THR A 55 -18.91 -4.46 -2.06
CA THR A 55 -20.00 -4.53 -3.06
C THR A 55 -20.04 -5.82 -3.86
N VAL A 56 -18.90 -6.50 -4.04
CA VAL A 56 -18.80 -7.72 -4.88
C VAL A 56 -18.88 -9.03 -4.07
N GLY A 57 -19.13 -8.94 -2.77
CA GLY A 57 -19.52 -10.09 -1.94
C GLY A 57 -18.36 -10.84 -1.29
N PHE A 58 -17.22 -10.19 -1.03
CA PHE A 58 -16.23 -10.73 -0.10
C PHE A 58 -16.81 -10.85 1.31
N ASP A 59 -16.41 -11.89 2.05
CA ASP A 59 -16.91 -12.14 3.41
C ASP A 59 -16.27 -11.22 4.47
N GLY A 60 -15.21 -10.50 4.08
CA GLY A 60 -14.52 -9.55 4.93
C GLY A 60 -13.48 -8.75 4.16
N VAL A 61 -13.31 -7.51 4.56
CA VAL A 61 -12.24 -6.63 4.12
C VAL A 61 -11.15 -6.63 5.18
N CYS A 62 -9.91 -6.83 4.77
CA CYS A 62 -8.76 -6.91 5.65
C CYS A 62 -7.71 -5.90 5.22
N VAL A 63 -7.40 -4.99 6.13
CA VAL A 63 -6.28 -4.06 6.01
C VAL A 63 -5.17 -4.52 6.96
N ASN A 64 -3.93 -4.19 6.65
CA ASN A 64 -2.87 -4.33 7.63
C ASN A 64 -2.76 -3.06 8.48
N GLU A 65 -2.29 -3.22 9.71
CA GLU A 65 -1.78 -2.10 10.50
C GLU A 65 -0.25 -2.19 10.46
N HIS A 66 0.40 -1.29 9.72
CA HIS A 66 1.86 -1.21 9.71
C HIS A 66 2.36 -0.26 10.82
N HIS A 67 3.27 -0.76 11.65
CA HIS A 67 3.92 -0.02 12.74
C HIS A 67 5.18 0.77 12.29
N ASN A 68 5.47 0.87 10.99
CA ASN A 68 6.54 1.73 10.48
C ASN A 68 6.45 1.85 8.95
N ASN A 69 6.91 2.99 8.43
CA ASN A 69 6.54 3.57 7.14
C ASN A 69 7.54 3.16 6.04
N ALA A 70 6.99 3.01 4.82
CA ALA A 70 7.65 2.59 3.57
C ALA A 70 8.07 1.11 3.50
#